data_AF-A0A176T3C2-F1
#
_entry.id   AF-A0A176T3C2-F1
#
_cell.length_a   1.000
_cell.length_b   1.000
_cell.length_c   1.000
_cell.angle_alpha   90.00
_cell.angle_beta   90.00
_cell.angle_gamma   90.00
#
_symmetry.space_group_name_H-M   'P 1'
#
loop_
_entity.id
_entity.type
_entity.pdbx_description
1 polymer ?
#
loop_
_entity_poly.entity_id
_entity_poly.type
_entity_poly.pdbx_seq_one_letter_code
_entity_poly.pdbx_strand_id
1 'polypeptide(L)'
;MEEFWADPYFNKIILTIIAVLTKLFFGFIFKTEKDYQGILILAYYILPIVIIVWLNLDPNIENSKLTTTIICINIGLIIFNYLQQNITDTNKMLGQLANTEYDKVEKVKQINAVQVEKMKAINENQKYILSEISKINDRIIGHFKDRAE
;
A
#
# COMPACT_ATOMS: atom_id res chain seq x y z
N MET A 1 -8.25 -26.60 42.19
CA MET A 1 -7.73 -26.53 40.80
C MET A 1 -8.42 -27.52 39.88
N GLU A 2 -8.84 -28.71 40.34
CA GLU A 2 -9.60 -29.66 39.49
C GLU A 2 -10.97 -29.14 39.04
N GLU A 3 -11.67 -28.33 39.87
CA GLU A 3 -12.97 -27.76 39.49
C GLU A 3 -12.91 -26.76 38.32
N PHE A 4 -11.79 -26.05 38.13
CA PHE A 4 -11.64 -25.11 37.03
C PHE A 4 -11.50 -25.81 35.67
N TRP A 5 -10.88 -26.99 35.65
CA TRP A 5 -10.75 -27.81 34.44
C TRP A 5 -12.01 -28.62 34.11
N ALA A 6 -12.90 -28.80 35.09
CA ALA A 6 -14.18 -29.46 34.92
C ALA A 6 -15.25 -28.56 34.28
N ASP A 7 -15.03 -27.24 34.24
CA ASP A 7 -15.93 -26.30 33.61
C ASP A 7 -15.92 -26.50 32.07
N PRO A 8 -17.06 -26.87 31.45
CA PRO A 8 -17.14 -27.15 30.02
C PRO A 8 -16.82 -25.92 29.14
N TYR A 9 -16.85 -24.70 29.69
CA TYR A 9 -16.50 -23.46 29.00
C TYR A 9 -15.00 -23.12 29.07
N PHE A 10 -14.27 -23.66 30.05
CA PHE A 10 -12.89 -23.28 30.34
C PHE A 10 -11.96 -23.44 29.13
N ASN A 11 -11.98 -24.62 28.51
CA ASN A 11 -11.18 -24.92 27.32
C ASN A 11 -11.52 -24.00 26.14
N LYS A 12 -12.79 -23.57 26.03
CA LYS A 12 -13.29 -22.72 24.94
C LYS A 12 -12.88 -21.26 25.12
N ILE A 13 -12.87 -20.77 26.37
CA ILE A 13 -12.34 -19.46 26.74
C ILE A 13 -10.82 -19.43 26.49
N ILE A 14 -10.09 -20.46 26.92
CA ILE A 14 -8.64 -20.57 26.68
C ILE A 14 -8.32 -20.58 25.18
N LEU A 15 -9.06 -21.34 24.37
CA LEU A 15 -8.88 -21.35 22.92
C LEU A 15 -9.13 -19.98 22.29
N THR A 16 -10.14 -19.25 22.76
CA THR A 16 -10.42 -17.89 22.30
C THR A 16 -9.28 -16.93 22.66
N ILE A 17 -8.74 -17.03 23.88
CA ILE A 17 -7.60 -16.23 24.32
C ILE A 17 -6.34 -16.57 23.51
N ILE A 18 -6.07 -17.86 23.28
CA ILE A 18 -4.96 -18.32 22.44
C ILE A 18 -5.10 -17.76 21.01
N ALA A 19 -6.30 -17.74 20.43
CA ALA A 19 -6.57 -17.15 19.13
C ALA A 19 -6.15 -15.67 19.08
N VAL A 20 -6.56 -14.91 20.10
CA VAL A 20 -6.28 -13.46 20.21
C VAL A 20 -4.79 -13.21 20.47
N LEU A 21 -4.14 -14.00 21.33
CA LEU A 21 -2.71 -13.87 21.61
C LEU A 21 -1.86 -14.24 20.38
N THR A 22 -2.24 -15.31 19.68
CA THR A 22 -1.62 -15.70 18.40
C THR A 22 -1.77 -14.54 17.40
N LYS A 23 -2.95 -13.91 17.33
CA LYS A 23 -3.15 -12.72 16.49
C LYS A 23 -2.18 -11.58 16.80
N LEU A 24 -2.08 -11.21 18.08
CA LEU A 24 -1.23 -10.11 18.51
C LEU A 24 0.25 -10.44 18.30
N PHE A 25 0.67 -11.67 18.59
CA PHE A 25 2.05 -12.10 18.48
C PHE A 25 2.53 -12.15 17.02
N PHE A 26 1.76 -12.79 16.13
CA PHE A 26 2.10 -12.84 14.72
C PHE A 26 1.95 -11.47 14.04
N GLY A 27 0.97 -10.66 14.44
CA GLY A 27 0.82 -9.28 13.95
C GLY A 27 1.96 -8.35 14.38
N PHE A 28 2.62 -8.62 15.52
CA PHE A 28 3.77 -7.85 16.00
C PHE A 28 5.09 -8.27 15.35
N ILE A 29 5.31 -9.58 15.18
CA ILE A 29 6.58 -10.13 14.67
C ILE A 29 6.66 -10.06 13.14
N PHE A 30 5.57 -10.38 12.44
CA PHE A 30 5.58 -10.49 10.99
C PHE A 30 4.95 -9.25 10.35
N LYS A 31 5.78 -8.24 10.09
CA LYS A 31 5.39 -7.03 9.33
C LYS A 31 5.03 -7.30 7.87
N THR A 32 5.33 -8.50 7.35
CA THR A 32 5.14 -8.87 5.95
C THR A 32 4.19 -10.06 5.81
N GLU A 33 3.01 -9.80 5.24
CA GLU A 33 1.90 -10.76 5.07
C GLU A 33 2.26 -12.03 4.28
N LYS A 34 3.29 -12.02 3.43
CA LYS A 34 3.51 -13.07 2.43
C LYS A 34 3.86 -14.45 2.98
N ASP A 35 4.52 -14.53 4.14
CA ASP A 35 5.08 -15.82 4.60
C ASP A 35 4.14 -16.62 5.52
N TYR A 36 3.05 -16.00 6.03
CA TYR A 36 2.19 -16.62 7.06
C TYR A 36 0.69 -16.52 6.76
N GLN A 37 0.31 -16.17 5.53
CA GLN A 37 -1.10 -16.05 5.12
C GLN A 37 -1.96 -17.24 5.55
N GLY A 38 -1.47 -18.48 5.41
CA GLY A 38 -2.22 -19.68 5.81
C GLY A 38 -2.50 -19.79 7.31
N ILE A 39 -1.50 -19.53 8.15
CA ILE A 39 -1.64 -19.62 9.63
C ILE A 39 -2.52 -18.48 10.15
N LEU A 40 -2.38 -17.28 9.57
CA LEU A 40 -3.21 -16.12 9.89
C LEU A 40 -4.67 -16.36 9.50
N ILE A 41 -4.94 -16.94 8.33
CA ILE A 41 -6.31 -17.27 7.89
C ILE A 41 -6.95 -18.29 8.86
N LEU A 42 -6.19 -19.32 9.24
CA LEU A 42 -6.65 -20.34 10.20
C LEU A 42 -7.01 -19.72 11.55
N ALA A 43 -6.14 -18.88 12.11
CA ALA A 43 -6.36 -18.25 13.42
C ALA A 43 -7.48 -17.18 13.39
N TYR A 44 -7.63 -16.45 12.30
CA TYR A 44 -8.51 -15.26 12.23
C TYR A 44 -9.91 -15.55 11.72
N TYR A 45 -10.08 -16.58 10.89
CA TYR A 45 -11.36 -16.86 10.27
C TYR A 45 -11.85 -18.25 10.65
N ILE A 46 -11.00 -19.28 10.58
CA ILE A 46 -11.44 -20.66 10.81
C ILE A 46 -11.65 -20.95 12.29
N LEU A 47 -10.71 -20.55 13.15
CA LEU A 47 -10.78 -20.86 14.58
C LEU A 47 -12.01 -20.25 15.30
N PRO A 48 -12.39 -18.98 15.06
CA PRO A 48 -13.62 -18.43 15.63
C PRO A 48 -14.89 -19.15 15.15
N ILE A 49 -14.92 -19.58 13.87
CA ILE A 49 -16.03 -20.36 13.32
C ILE A 49 -16.11 -21.73 13.99
N VAL A 50 -14.98 -22.41 14.18
CA VAL A 50 -14.91 -23.71 14.87
C VAL A 50 -15.40 -23.57 16.31
N ILE A 51 -15.03 -22.49 17.01
CA ILE A 51 -15.51 -22.22 18.38
C ILE A 51 -17.03 -22.03 18.40
N ILE A 52 -17.60 -21.28 17.45
CA ILE A 52 -19.06 -21.07 17.35
C ILE A 52 -19.79 -22.39 17.08
N VAL A 53 -19.30 -23.19 16.12
CA VAL A 53 -19.91 -24.48 15.77
C VAL A 53 -19.81 -25.45 16.95
N TRP A 54 -18.67 -25.49 17.63
CA TRP A 54 -18.47 -26.37 18.77
C TRP A 54 -19.36 -25.98 19.96
N LEU A 55 -19.53 -24.68 20.25
CA LEU A 55 -20.45 -24.20 21.28
C LEU A 55 -21.92 -24.58 21.00
N ASN A 56 -22.32 -24.65 19.74
CA ASN A 56 -23.70 -25.00 19.37
C ASN A 56 -23.96 -26.52 19.31
N LEU A 57 -22.91 -27.35 19.15
CA LEU A 57 -23.04 -28.80 19.02
C LEU A 57 -22.73 -29.56 20.32
N ASP A 58 -22.14 -28.90 21.33
CA ASP A 58 -21.81 -29.54 22.61
C ASP A 58 -23.06 -29.67 23.49
N PRO A 59 -23.55 -30.89 23.76
CA PRO A 59 -24.77 -31.11 24.53
C PRO A 59 -24.60 -30.78 26.02
N ASN A 60 -23.36 -30.57 26.49
CA ASN A 60 -23.07 -30.20 27.89
C ASN A 60 -23.09 -28.68 28.12
N ILE A 61 -23.39 -27.90 27.08
CA ILE A 61 -23.44 -26.44 27.14
C ILE A 61 -24.89 -25.98 27.10
N GLU A 62 -25.32 -25.32 28.17
CA GLU A 62 -26.59 -24.63 28.17
C GLU A 62 -26.52 -23.36 27.31
N ASN A 63 -27.65 -23.06 26.65
CA ASN A 63 -27.79 -21.83 25.87
C ASN A 63 -28.05 -20.65 26.83
N SER A 64 -26.96 -20.19 27.45
CA SER A 64 -26.94 -19.17 28.49
C SER A 64 -26.50 -17.81 27.94
N LYS A 65 -26.66 -16.74 28.75
CA LYS A 65 -26.12 -15.42 28.41
C LYS A 65 -24.62 -15.47 28.10
N LEU A 66 -23.86 -16.31 28.82
CA LEU A 66 -22.42 -16.49 28.62
C LEU A 66 -22.13 -17.09 27.23
N THR A 67 -22.85 -18.14 26.84
CA THR A 67 -22.73 -18.80 25.53
C THR A 67 -23.00 -17.81 24.40
N THR A 68 -24.07 -17.04 24.50
CA THR A 68 -24.41 -15.97 23.53
C THR A 68 -23.33 -14.91 23.45
N THR A 69 -22.76 -14.48 24.59
CA THR A 69 -21.67 -13.50 24.61
C THR A 69 -20.42 -14.03 23.90
N ILE A 70 -20.04 -15.28 24.12
CA ILE A 70 -18.87 -15.88 23.45
C ILE A 70 -19.09 -15.97 21.94
N ILE A 71 -20.30 -16.35 21.49
CA ILE A 71 -20.66 -16.38 20.07
C ILE A 71 -20.57 -14.96 19.47
N CYS A 72 -21.17 -13.95 20.13
CA CYS A 72 -21.11 -12.57 19.67
C CYS A 72 -19.68 -12.03 19.57
N ILE A 73 -18.80 -12.36 20.53
CA ILE A 73 -17.39 -11.98 20.49
C ILE A 73 -16.68 -12.61 19.29
N ASN A 74 -16.91 -13.90 19.03
CA ASN A 74 -16.28 -14.59 17.89
C ASN A 74 -16.79 -14.06 16.53
N ILE A 75 -18.09 -13.75 16.41
CA ILE A 75 -18.64 -13.07 15.23
C ILE A 75 -18.01 -11.68 15.07
N GLY A 76 -17.93 -10.91 16.17
CA GLY A 76 -17.29 -9.60 16.17
C GLY A 76 -15.83 -9.66 15.74
N LEU A 77 -15.08 -10.68 16.16
CA LEU A 77 -13.71 -10.92 15.74
C LEU A 77 -13.62 -11.17 14.23
N ILE A 78 -14.50 -11.99 13.65
CA ILE A 78 -14.54 -12.24 12.21
C ILE A 78 -14.78 -10.93 11.43
N ILE A 79 -15.77 -10.14 11.84
CA ILE A 79 -16.10 -8.86 11.19
C ILE A 79 -14.93 -7.87 11.32
N PHE A 80 -14.35 -7.77 12.52
CA PHE A 80 -13.20 -6.90 12.77
C PHE A 80 -12.00 -7.28 11.90
N ASN A 81 -11.71 -8.58 11.77
CA ASN A 81 -10.63 -9.08 10.91
C ASN A 81 -10.86 -8.70 9.45
N TYR A 82 -12.07 -8.87 8.96
CA TYR A 82 -12.45 -8.49 7.59
C TYR A 82 -12.27 -6.98 7.33
N LEU A 83 -12.76 -6.13 8.25
CA LEU A 83 -12.62 -4.67 8.13
C LEU A 83 -11.15 -4.23 8.19
N GLN A 84 -10.37 -4.82 9.09
CA GLN A 84 -8.94 -4.52 9.23
C GLN A 84 -8.17 -4.85 7.94
N GLN A 85 -8.52 -5.95 7.27
CA GLN A 85 -7.91 -6.34 6.00
C GLN A 85 -8.20 -5.32 4.89
N ASN A 86 -9.46 -4.90 4.74
CA ASN A 86 -9.85 -3.90 3.74
C ASN A 86 -9.18 -2.54 3.96
N ILE A 87 -9.03 -2.10 5.21
CA ILE A 87 -8.29 -0.86 5.55
C ILE A 87 -6.82 -0.99 5.15
N THR A 88 -6.21 -2.15 5.43
CA THR A 88 -4.81 -2.42 5.10
C THR A 88 -4.57 -2.36 3.59
N ASP A 89 -5.44 -2.97 2.79
CA ASP A 89 -5.33 -2.95 1.34
C ASP A 89 -5.58 -1.56 0.75
N THR A 90 -6.52 -0.81 1.34
CA THR A 90 -6.74 0.60 0.98
C THR A 90 -5.49 1.43 1.23
N ASN A 91 -4.83 1.27 2.37
CA ASN A 91 -3.58 1.98 2.69
C ASN A 91 -2.45 1.62 1.71
N LYS A 92 -2.32 0.34 1.30
CA LYS A 92 -1.35 -0.06 0.28
C LYS A 92 -1.63 0.62 -1.06
N MET A 93 -2.89 0.65 -1.50
CA MET A 93 -3.30 1.29 -2.74
C MET A 93 -3.01 2.79 -2.73
N LEU A 94 -3.31 3.48 -1.63
CA LEU A 94 -2.98 4.90 -1.45
C LEU A 94 -1.47 5.15 -1.51
N GLY A 95 -0.66 4.28 -0.90
CA GLY A 95 0.80 4.37 -1.00
C GLY A 95 1.30 4.19 -2.43
N GLN A 96 0.74 3.24 -3.19
CA GLN A 96 1.08 3.04 -4.60
C GLN A 96 0.68 4.23 -5.47
N LEU A 97 -0.49 4.83 -5.22
CA LEU A 97 -0.93 6.05 -5.90
C LEU A 97 0.02 7.22 -5.61
N ALA A 98 0.40 7.43 -4.34
CA ALA A 98 1.33 8.50 -3.96
C ALA A 98 2.69 8.35 -4.66
N ASN A 99 3.26 7.13 -4.70
CA ASN A 99 4.51 6.88 -5.41
C ASN A 99 4.38 7.11 -6.92
N THR A 100 3.26 6.69 -7.52
CA THR A 100 3.00 6.88 -8.95
C THR A 100 2.89 8.37 -9.30
N GLU A 101 2.23 9.17 -8.46
CA GLU A 101 2.14 10.63 -8.66
C GLU A 101 3.51 11.29 -8.49
N TYR A 102 4.31 10.86 -7.51
CA TYR A 102 5.67 11.36 -7.34
C TYR A 102 6.54 11.09 -8.57
N ASP A 103 6.52 9.84 -9.08
CA ASP A 103 7.27 9.44 -10.28
C ASP A 103 6.86 10.25 -11.52
N LYS A 104 5.57 10.56 -11.68
CA LYS A 104 5.09 11.41 -12.78
C LYS A 104 5.66 12.83 -12.67
N VAL A 105 5.61 13.43 -11.48
CA VAL A 105 6.15 14.79 -11.25
C VAL A 105 7.65 14.81 -11.54
N GLU A 106 8.39 13.78 -11.12
CA GLU A 106 9.82 13.68 -11.39
C GLU A 106 10.12 13.56 -12.89
N LYS A 107 9.37 12.74 -13.62
CA LYS A 107 9.50 12.62 -15.09
C LYS A 107 9.22 13.95 -15.79
N VAL A 108 8.19 14.69 -15.39
CA VAL A 108 7.90 16.02 -15.96
C VAL A 108 9.06 16.99 -15.70
N LYS A 109 9.64 16.97 -14.49
CA LYS A 109 10.80 17.81 -14.16
C LYS A 109 12.01 17.48 -15.04
N GLN A 110 12.27 16.19 -15.28
CA GLN A 110 13.35 15.74 -16.17
C GLN A 110 13.11 16.19 -17.62
N ILE A 111 11.89 16.03 -18.14
CA ILE A 111 11.51 16.49 -19.48
C ILE A 111 11.72 18.00 -19.61
N ASN A 112 11.25 18.78 -18.64
CA ASN A 112 11.42 20.23 -18.65
C ASN A 112 12.90 20.64 -18.63
N ALA A 113 13.73 19.97 -17.83
CA ALA A 113 15.17 20.24 -17.80
C ALA A 113 15.82 20.03 -19.17
N VAL A 114 15.52 18.90 -19.82
CA VAL A 114 16.03 18.58 -21.17
C VAL A 114 15.50 19.57 -22.23
N GLN A 115 14.23 19.98 -22.13
CA GLN A 115 13.66 20.97 -23.06
C GLN A 115 14.32 22.35 -22.90
N VAL A 116 14.60 22.79 -21.67
CA VAL A 116 15.32 24.04 -21.41
C VAL A 116 16.72 23.99 -22.01
N GLU A 117 17.42 22.86 -21.86
CA GLU A 117 18.75 22.67 -22.46
C GLU A 117 18.70 22.70 -23.99
N LYS A 118 17.75 21.99 -24.60
CA LYS A 118 17.52 22.05 -26.05
C LYS A 118 17.22 23.47 -26.54
N MET A 119 16.42 24.24 -25.80
CA MET A 119 16.15 25.63 -26.17
C MET A 119 17.36 26.55 -26.04
N LYS A 120 18.24 26.31 -25.06
CA LYS A 120 19.52 27.03 -24.98
C LYS A 120 20.38 26.75 -26.21
N ALA A 121 20.53 25.49 -26.60
CA ALA A 121 21.30 25.11 -27.78
C ALA A 121 20.71 25.70 -29.09
N ILE A 122 19.38 25.71 -29.23
CA ILE A 122 18.71 26.36 -30.38
C ILE A 122 19.01 27.87 -30.40
N ASN A 123 18.93 28.54 -29.26
CA ASN A 123 19.21 29.98 -29.18
C ASN A 123 20.67 30.29 -29.52
N GLU A 124 21.63 29.49 -29.05
CA GLU A 124 23.04 29.62 -29.42
C GLU A 124 23.26 29.42 -30.93
N ASN A 125 22.66 28.40 -31.51
CA ASN A 125 22.71 28.16 -32.96
C ASN A 125 22.09 29.31 -33.76
N GLN A 126 20.97 29.88 -33.30
CA GLN A 126 20.35 31.04 -33.95
C GLN A 126 21.26 32.26 -33.92
N LYS A 127 21.92 32.53 -32.79
CA LYS A 127 22.90 33.63 -32.68
C LYS A 127 24.08 33.43 -33.64
N TYR A 128 24.59 32.21 -33.75
CA TYR A 128 25.65 31.88 -34.69
C TYR A 128 25.23 32.12 -36.15
N ILE A 129 24.07 31.59 -36.55
CA ILE A 129 23.55 31.76 -37.91
C ILE A 129 23.33 33.24 -38.23
N LEU A 130 22.77 34.03 -37.30
CA LEU A 130 22.59 35.47 -37.48
C LEU A 130 23.94 36.20 -37.67
N SER A 131 24.97 35.80 -36.92
CA SER A 131 26.32 36.36 -37.09
C SER A 131 26.89 36.05 -38.49
N GLU A 132 26.74 34.81 -38.96
CA GLU A 132 27.20 34.42 -40.30
C GLU A 132 26.43 35.15 -41.41
N ILE A 133 25.11 35.29 -41.27
CA ILE A 133 24.29 36.08 -42.21
C ILE A 133 24.75 37.54 -42.23
N SER A 134 25.04 38.13 -41.07
CA SER A 134 25.57 39.50 -40.99
C SER A 134 26.89 39.64 -41.75
N LYS A 135 27.84 38.72 -41.54
CA LYS A 135 29.14 38.74 -42.24
C LYS A 135 28.97 38.58 -43.75
N ILE A 136 28.05 37.74 -44.20
CA ILE A 136 27.73 37.57 -45.63
C ILE A 136 27.17 38.89 -46.18
N ASN A 137 26.24 39.52 -45.46
CA ASN A 137 25.65 40.79 -45.87
C ASN A 137 26.71 41.90 -45.98
N ASP A 138 27.61 42.01 -44.99
CA ASP A 138 28.71 42.99 -45.01
C ASP A 138 29.64 42.78 -46.21
N ARG A 139 29.94 41.51 -46.54
CA ARG A 139 30.74 41.15 -47.73
C ARG A 139 30.05 41.53 -49.04
N ILE A 140 28.74 41.30 -49.13
CA ILE A 140 27.95 41.67 -50.32
C ILE A 140 27.95 43.18 -50.50
N ILE A 141 27.66 43.93 -49.44
CA ILE A 141 27.66 45.39 -49.45
C ILE A 141 29.03 45.93 -49.85
N GLY A 142 30.11 45.39 -49.26
CA GLY A 142 31.48 45.75 -49.64
C GLY A 142 31.74 45.51 -51.13
N HIS A 143 31.38 44.35 -51.65
CA HIS A 143 31.57 44.03 -53.06
C HIS A 143 30.82 44.97 -54.01
N PHE A 144 29.60 45.38 -53.67
CA PHE A 144 28.85 46.34 -54.47
C PHE A 144 29.38 47.76 -54.35
N LYS A 145 29.93 48.14 -53.19
CA LYS A 145 30.55 49.44 -52.98
C LYS A 145 31.84 49.58 -53.79
N ASP A 146 32.68 48.53 -53.80
CA ASP A 146 33.94 48.50 -54.55
C ASP A 146 33.75 48.51 -56.07
N ARG A 147 32.57 48.12 -56.58
CA ARG A 147 32.24 48.18 -58.03
C ARG A 147 31.60 49.50 -58.45
N ALA A 148 31.18 50.33 -57.50
CA ALA A 148 30.54 51.62 -57.78
C ALA A 148 31.55 52.77 -57.87
N GLU A 149 32.81 52.53 -57.50
CA GLU A 149 33.99 53.38 -57.75
C GLU A 149 34.72 52.95 -59.03
#